data_AF-A0A1P8LXD4-F1
#
_entry.id   AF-A0A1P8LXD4-F1
#
_cell.length_a   1.000
_cell.length_b   1.000
_cell.length_c   1.000
_cell.angle_alpha   90.00
_cell.angle_beta   90.00
_cell.angle_gamma   90.00
#
_symmetry.space_group_name_H-M   'P 1'
#
loop_
_entity.id
_entity.type
_entity.pdbx_description
1 polymer ?
#
loop_
_entity_poly.entity_id
_entity_poly.type
_entity_poly.pdbx_seq_one_letter_code
_entity_poly.pdbx_strand_id
1 'polypeptide(L)'
;MMPPEPHPAPDCPWHDAPPVAGKPCRHAPPCLPARGGILRRQVLRLIHEVLTDETLDPATSARLLGQLAAHRGHPEQALLAHLLDVQTQDGREE
;
A
#
# COMPACT_ATOMS: atom_id res chain seq x y z
N MET A 1 45.74 43.56 9.89
CA MET A 1 46.55 42.86 10.92
C MET A 1 45.59 42.29 11.95
N MET A 2 45.74 40.99 12.27
CA MET A 2 44.82 40.19 13.11
C MET A 2 45.09 40.36 14.64
N PRO A 3 44.50 39.56 15.55
CA PRO A 3 43.28 39.79 16.34
C PRO A 3 43.59 39.76 17.87
N PRO A 4 42.59 39.83 18.78
CA PRO A 4 42.41 38.70 19.71
C PRO A 4 40.93 38.43 20.01
N GLU A 5 40.43 37.23 19.71
CA GLU A 5 40.34 36.03 20.57
C GLU A 5 39.14 36.03 21.55
N PRO A 6 38.33 34.94 21.54
CA PRO A 6 37.04 34.85 22.20
C PRO A 6 37.17 34.30 23.64
N HIS A 7 36.37 34.82 24.57
CA HIS A 7 36.26 34.19 25.89
C HIS A 7 35.42 32.90 25.84
N PRO A 8 35.78 31.90 26.66
CA PRO A 8 35.38 30.51 26.48
C PRO A 8 33.91 30.27 26.85
N ALA A 9 33.21 29.51 26.00
CA ALA A 9 32.01 28.81 26.45
C ALA A 9 32.39 27.83 27.57
N PRO A 10 31.57 27.67 28.62
CA PRO A 10 31.69 26.51 29.48
C PRO A 10 31.45 25.25 28.64
N ASP A 11 32.49 24.43 28.61
CA ASP A 11 32.56 23.09 28.04
C ASP A 11 31.42 22.22 28.65
N CYS A 12 30.44 21.90 27.80
CA CYS A 12 29.88 20.58 27.49
C CYS A 12 29.69 19.54 28.64
N PRO A 13 28.67 18.65 28.58
CA PRO A 13 28.56 17.77 27.41
C PRO A 13 27.19 17.12 27.15
N TRP A 14 26.40 17.61 26.19
CA TRP A 14 25.54 16.71 25.38
C TRP A 14 25.37 17.19 23.94
N HIS A 15 26.43 17.72 23.33
CA HIS A 15 26.45 17.92 21.89
C HIS A 15 27.68 17.29 21.28
N ASP A 16 27.53 16.03 20.89
CA ASP A 16 28.16 15.55 19.67
C ASP A 16 27.26 15.99 18.51
N ALA A 17 27.69 17.05 17.84
CA ALA A 17 27.36 17.39 16.47
C ALA A 17 28.73 17.54 15.77
N PRO A 18 28.87 17.65 14.42
CA PRO A 18 27.89 18.01 13.38
C PRO A 18 28.25 17.23 12.06
N PRO A 19 28.29 17.73 10.79
CA PRO A 19 27.84 19.01 10.23
C PRO A 19 27.25 19.00 8.79
N VAL A 20 26.55 20.11 8.51
CA VAL A 20 26.57 20.93 7.29
C VAL A 20 25.97 20.42 5.97
N ALA A 21 25.30 21.38 5.33
CA ALA A 21 25.11 21.54 3.90
C ALA A 21 24.27 20.48 3.18
N GLY A 22 22.99 20.83 3.02
CA GLY A 22 22.46 20.84 1.66
C GLY A 22 21.07 20.26 1.53
N LYS A 23 20.28 21.07 0.84
CA LYS A 23 19.13 20.70 0.01
C LYS A 23 17.80 20.52 0.75
N PRO A 24 16.72 21.18 0.29
CA PRO A 24 15.39 20.68 0.54
C PRO A 24 15.27 19.39 -0.26
N CYS A 25 15.45 18.24 0.40
CA CYS A 25 14.92 16.98 -0.11
C CYS A 25 13.48 16.92 0.40
N ARG A 26 12.51 17.62 -0.21
CA ARG A 26 11.84 17.17 -1.44
C ARG A 26 11.91 15.66 -1.58
N HIS A 27 10.72 15.07 -1.54
CA HIS A 27 10.42 13.67 -1.78
C HIS A 27 10.65 12.77 -0.54
N ALA A 28 9.72 12.83 0.42
CA ALA A 28 9.04 11.57 0.73
C ALA A 28 8.66 11.01 -0.65
N PRO A 29 9.14 9.81 -1.06
CA PRO A 29 8.83 9.33 -2.38
C PRO A 29 7.32 9.52 -2.52
N PRO A 30 6.81 10.26 -3.53
CA PRO A 30 5.43 10.06 -3.88
C PRO A 30 5.36 8.56 -4.00
N CYS A 31 4.58 7.88 -3.14
CA CYS A 31 4.34 6.46 -3.27
C CYS A 31 3.96 6.34 -4.72
N LEU A 32 4.93 5.93 -5.56
CA LEU A 32 4.82 6.10 -6.99
C LEU A 32 3.51 5.40 -7.27
N PRO A 33 2.54 6.04 -7.96
CA PRO A 33 1.40 5.27 -8.39
C PRO A 33 2.04 4.15 -9.21
N ALA A 34 2.11 2.96 -8.60
CA ALA A 34 2.53 1.75 -9.27
C ALA A 34 1.72 1.83 -10.56
N ARG A 35 2.36 1.71 -11.73
CA ARG A 35 1.64 1.96 -12.99
C ARG A 35 0.40 1.06 -13.16
N GLY A 36 0.14 0.11 -12.26
CA GLY A 36 -1.12 -0.62 -12.05
C GLY A 36 -2.09 -0.08 -10.95
N GLY A 37 -1.90 1.12 -10.42
CA GLY A 37 -2.59 1.62 -9.24
C GLY A 37 -4.04 2.03 -9.48
N ILE A 38 -4.40 2.45 -10.70
CA ILE A 38 -5.80 2.77 -11.04
C ILE A 38 -6.62 1.48 -11.12
N LEU A 39 -6.14 0.49 -11.89
CA LEU A 39 -6.80 -0.81 -12.02
C LEU A 39 -6.95 -1.48 -10.65
N ARG A 40 -5.87 -1.53 -9.87
CA ARG A 40 -5.91 -2.10 -8.52
C ARG A 40 -6.93 -1.42 -7.61
N ARG A 41 -7.01 -0.08 -7.65
CA ARG A 41 -8.03 0.67 -6.89
C ARG A 41 -9.45 0.37 -7.36
N GLN A 42 -9.65 0.23 -8.67
CA GLN A 42 -10.96 -0.14 -9.23
C GLN A 42 -11.35 -1.56 -8.82
N VAL A 43 -10.43 -2.51 -8.89
CA VAL A 43 -10.65 -3.90 -8.46
C VAL A 43 -10.97 -3.97 -6.98
N LEU A 44 -10.22 -3.26 -6.13
CA LEU A 44 -10.51 -3.21 -4.70
C LEU A 44 -11.88 -2.58 -4.40
N ARG A 45 -12.28 -1.54 -5.15
CA ARG A 45 -13.62 -0.95 -5.03
C ARG A 45 -14.70 -1.95 -5.40
N LEU A 46 -14.53 -2.65 -6.53
CA LEU A 46 -15.47 -3.66 -7.00
C LEU A 46 -15.61 -4.81 -5.98
N ILE A 47 -14.48 -5.32 -5.47
CA ILE A 47 -14.48 -6.36 -4.43
C ILE A 47 -15.25 -5.87 -3.19
N HIS A 48 -15.02 -4.63 -2.76
CA HIS A 48 -15.73 -4.06 -1.62
C HIS A 48 -17.23 -3.96 -1.89
N GLU A 49 -17.63 -3.48 -3.08
CA GLU A 49 -19.03 -3.38 -3.48
C GLU A 49 -19.70 -4.76 -3.48
N VAL A 50 -19.07 -5.77 -4.08
CA VAL A 50 -19.56 -7.16 -4.07
C VAL A 50 -19.69 -7.69 -2.63
N LEU A 51 -18.68 -7.48 -1.78
CA LEU A 51 -18.70 -7.97 -0.39
C LEU A 51 -19.68 -7.21 0.51
N THR A 52 -20.15 -6.04 0.11
CA THR A 52 -21.13 -5.23 0.86
C THR A 52 -22.54 -5.34 0.32
N ASP A 53 -22.74 -6.08 -0.78
CA ASP A 53 -24.05 -6.40 -1.31
C ASP A 53 -24.77 -7.38 -0.39
N GLU A 54 -25.85 -6.92 0.25
CA GLU A 54 -26.66 -7.71 1.17
C GLU A 54 -27.47 -8.81 0.47
N THR A 55 -27.60 -8.74 -0.85
CA THR A 55 -28.31 -9.74 -1.66
C THR A 55 -27.39 -10.87 -2.13
N LEU A 56 -26.07 -10.71 -1.96
CA LEU A 56 -25.10 -11.71 -2.36
C LEU A 56 -25.18 -12.96 -1.49
N ASP A 57 -25.14 -14.12 -2.12
CA ASP A 57 -25.09 -15.39 -1.42
C ASP A 57 -23.85 -15.47 -0.49
N PRO A 58 -24.02 -15.85 0.80
CA PRO A 58 -22.93 -15.88 1.77
C PRO A 58 -21.84 -16.91 1.43
N ALA A 59 -22.15 -17.99 0.69
CA ALA A 59 -21.13 -18.94 0.27
C ALA A 59 -20.23 -18.33 -0.83
N THR A 60 -20.81 -17.52 -1.71
CA THR A 60 -20.11 -16.78 -2.75
C THR A 60 -19.16 -15.74 -2.16
N SER A 61 -19.61 -14.98 -1.15
CA SER A 61 -18.74 -14.01 -0.44
C SER A 61 -17.60 -14.70 0.31
N ALA A 62 -17.87 -15.81 1.00
CA ALA A 62 -16.85 -16.60 1.70
C ALA A 62 -15.78 -17.15 0.74
N ARG A 63 -16.19 -17.60 -0.45
CA ARG A 63 -15.26 -18.05 -1.49
C ARG A 63 -14.37 -16.93 -2.01
N LEU A 64 -14.94 -15.76 -2.29
CA LEU A 64 -14.15 -14.59 -2.72
C LEU A 64 -13.13 -14.20 -1.65
N LEU A 65 -13.52 -14.18 -0.37
CA LEU A 65 -12.60 -13.95 0.75
C LEU A 65 -11.49 -15.00 0.82
N GLY A 66 -11.81 -16.27 0.59
CA GLY A 66 -10.83 -17.35 0.47
C GLY A 66 -9.82 -17.10 -0.65
N GLN A 67 -10.28 -16.69 -1.83
CA GLN A 67 -9.41 -16.36 -2.97
C GLN A 67 -8.50 -15.16 -2.67
N LEU A 68 -9.00 -14.15 -1.95
CA LEU A 68 -8.19 -13.00 -1.53
C LEU A 68 -7.12 -13.39 -0.50
N ALA A 69 -7.44 -14.32 0.40
CA ALA A 69 -6.47 -14.86 1.34
C ALA A 69 -5.37 -15.69 0.66
N ALA A 70 -5.73 -16.43 -0.40
CA ALA A 70 -4.79 -17.22 -1.20
C ALA A 70 -3.87 -16.36 -2.08
N HIS A 71 -4.38 -15.27 -2.67
CA HIS A 71 -3.63 -14.37 -3.57
C HIS A 71 -3.25 -13.05 -2.88
N ARG A 72 -2.50 -13.14 -1.77
CA ARG A 72 -2.10 -11.96 -1.01
C ARG A 72 -1.30 -10.98 -1.86
N GLY A 73 -1.74 -9.72 -1.87
CA GLY A 73 -1.08 -8.65 -2.63
C GLY A 73 -1.49 -8.57 -4.10
N HIS A 74 -2.32 -9.51 -4.59
CA HIS A 74 -2.79 -9.60 -5.96
C HIS A 74 -4.32 -9.76 -6.04
N PRO A 75 -5.08 -8.71 -5.67
CA PRO A 75 -6.55 -8.76 -5.66
C PRO A 75 -7.15 -9.00 -7.05
N GLU A 76 -6.44 -8.63 -8.12
CA GLU A 76 -6.87 -8.86 -9.50
C GLU A 76 -6.90 -10.37 -9.82
N GLN A 77 -5.90 -11.12 -9.33
CA GLN A 77 -5.83 -12.56 -9.51
C GLN A 77 -6.87 -13.28 -8.66
N ALA A 78 -7.10 -12.82 -7.42
CA ALA A 78 -8.17 -13.36 -6.58
C ALA A 78 -9.55 -13.22 -7.24
N LEU A 79 -9.85 -12.03 -7.78
CA LEU A 79 -11.12 -11.78 -8.45
C LEU A 79 -11.27 -12.63 -9.72
N LEU A 80 -10.23 -12.75 -10.55
CA LEU A 80 -10.27 -13.60 -11.74
C LEU A 80 -10.46 -15.08 -11.37
N ALA A 81 -9.75 -15.58 -10.36
CA ALA A 81 -9.92 -16.96 -9.88
C ALA A 81 -11.35 -17.22 -9.40
N HIS A 82 -11.95 -16.25 -8.69
CA HIS A 82 -13.34 -16.34 -8.25
C HIS A 82 -14.33 -16.35 -9.44
N LEU A 83 -14.16 -15.48 -10.44
CA LEU A 83 -15.01 -15.45 -11.63
C LEU A 83 -14.92 -16.74 -12.47
N LEU A 84 -13.72 -17.33 -12.56
CA LEU A 84 -13.54 -18.62 -13.22
C LEU A 84 -14.23 -19.75 -12.45
N ASP A 85 -14.11 -19.76 -11.13
CA ASP A 85 -14.76 -20.74 -10.25
C ASP A 85 -16.30 -20.69 -10.41
N VAL A 86 -16.88 -19.49 -10.39
CA VAL A 86 -18.33 -19.30 -10.61
C VAL A 86 -18.77 -19.82 -11.98
N GLN A 87 -18.07 -19.46 -13.06
CA GLN A 87 -18.40 -19.97 -14.40
C GLN A 87 -18.30 -21.49 -14.51
N THR A 88 -17.30 -22.11 -13.85
CA THR A 88 -17.17 -23.58 -13.87
C THR A 88 -18.26 -24.30 -13.08
N GLN A 89 -18.91 -23.63 -12.13
CA GLN A 89 -20.05 -24.20 -11.42
C GLN A 89 -21.35 -24.05 -12.20
N ASP A 90 -21.57 -22.89 -12.81
CA ASP A 90 -22.73 -22.62 -13.66
C ASP A 90 -22.78 -23.59 -14.85
N GLY A 91 -21.64 -23.85 -15.50
CA GLY A 91 -21.54 -24.81 -16.61
C GLY A 91 -21.58 -26.29 -16.22
N ARG A 92 -21.76 -26.66 -14.94
CA ARG A 92 -21.91 -28.06 -14.49
C ARG A 92 -23.36 -28.45 -14.23
N GLU A 93 -24.30 -27.52 -14.37
CA GLU A 93 -25.73 -27.77 -14.20
C GLU A 93 -26.46 -28.03 -15.53
N GLU A 94 -25.73 -28.20 -16.64
CA GLU A 94 -26.28 -28.58 -17.97
C GLU A 94 -26.16 -30.09 -18.28
#